data_AF-A0A7C6M8Y5-F1
#
_entry.id   AF-A0A7C6M8Y5-F1
#
_cell.length_a   1.000
_cell.length_b   1.000
_cell.length_c   1.000
_cell.angle_alpha   90.00
_cell.angle_beta   90.00
_cell.angle_gamma   90.00
#
_symmetry.space_group_name_H-M   'P 1'
#
loop_
_entity.id
_entity.type
_entity.pdbx_description
1 polymer ?
#
loop_
_entity_poly.entity_id
_entity_poly.type
_entity_poly.pdbx_seq_one_letter_code
_entity_poly.pdbx_strand_id
1 'polypeptide(L)'
;MAASQENIIISTLLGSCIAVALFDHGVPAGGLNHFMLPFPKTGCLFSESARYGIHAMELLINDLLKMGVRRERLRSKVFGGGAVLEYRDETVYNVPKKNIEFIFDFLKLEKIPIDSYSVGGTLPRKVVFFPTTGRALMRFTHKAIPSLNQRETQYSQELLKNCDGKNPVLFTSTGIGKKSVEK
;
A
#
# COMPACT_ATOMS: atom_id res chain seq x y z
N MET A 1 6.48 -8.51 -3.29
CA MET A 1 5.58 -9.09 -2.27
C MET A 1 6.17 -10.42 -1.82
N ALA A 2 6.03 -10.79 -0.55
CA ALA A 2 6.44 -12.12 -0.06
C ALA A 2 5.52 -12.58 1.10
N ALA A 3 5.18 -13.86 1.13
CA ALA A 3 4.47 -14.53 2.22
C ALA A 3 5.20 -15.83 2.58
N SER A 4 5.19 -16.22 3.86
CA SER A 4 5.92 -17.41 4.32
C SER A 4 5.40 -17.93 5.66
N GLN A 5 5.57 -19.24 5.87
CA GLN A 5 5.38 -19.94 7.16
C GLN A 5 6.74 -20.27 7.82
N GLU A 6 7.85 -19.94 7.17
CA GLU A 6 9.19 -20.23 7.65
C GLU A 6 9.76 -19.04 8.45
N ASN A 7 10.76 -19.31 9.28
CA ASN A 7 11.44 -18.29 10.08
C ASN A 7 12.39 -17.43 9.23
N ILE A 8 11.82 -16.63 8.35
CA ILE A 8 12.53 -15.68 7.48
C ILE A 8 12.30 -14.23 7.94
N ILE A 9 13.06 -13.32 7.33
CA ILE A 9 12.92 -11.89 7.55
C ILE A 9 12.64 -11.21 6.21
N ILE A 10 11.60 -10.38 6.16
CA ILE A 10 11.30 -9.53 5.01
C ILE A 10 11.74 -8.11 5.33
N SER A 11 12.64 -7.54 4.53
CA SER A 11 13.11 -6.16 4.68
C SER A 11 12.74 -5.32 3.47
N THR A 12 12.29 -4.08 3.70
CA THR A 12 11.99 -3.13 2.64
C THR A 12 12.35 -1.70 3.05
N LEU A 13 12.55 -0.83 2.06
CA LEU A 13 12.81 0.60 2.22
C LEU A 13 11.68 1.36 1.54
N LEU A 14 11.08 2.31 2.25
CA LEU A 14 9.86 3.00 1.83
C LEU A 14 10.08 4.51 1.73
N GLY A 15 9.61 5.08 0.62
CA GLY A 15 9.36 6.51 0.43
C GLY A 15 7.85 6.76 0.37
N SER A 16 7.32 7.17 -0.79
CA SER A 16 5.89 7.47 -1.04
C SER A 16 4.99 6.23 -1.15
N CYS A 17 5.59 5.08 -1.43
CA CYS A 17 4.92 3.78 -1.46
C CYS A 17 4.41 3.33 -0.09
N ILE A 18 3.50 2.35 -0.09
CA ILE A 18 2.96 1.72 1.12
C ILE A 18 3.37 0.26 1.16
N ALA A 19 3.73 -0.21 2.35
CA ALA A 19 3.84 -1.63 2.66
C ALA A 19 2.84 -2.01 3.74
N VAL A 20 2.13 -3.12 3.52
CA VAL A 20 1.25 -3.73 4.50
C VAL A 20 1.77 -5.12 4.83
N ALA A 21 2.00 -5.32 6.12
CA ALA A 21 2.24 -6.64 6.67
C ALA A 21 0.91 -7.25 7.11
N LEU A 22 0.62 -8.47 6.69
CA LEU A 22 -0.54 -9.26 7.11
C LEU A 22 -0.07 -10.55 7.79
N PHE A 23 -0.74 -10.94 8.88
CA PHE A 23 -0.37 -12.10 9.69
C PHE A 23 -1.55 -12.59 10.54
N ASP A 24 -1.44 -13.78 11.11
CA ASP A 24 -2.35 -14.37 12.11
C ASP A 24 -1.58 -14.61 13.43
N HIS A 25 -2.18 -14.28 14.58
CA HIS A 25 -1.56 -14.52 15.89
C HIS A 25 -1.52 -15.98 16.32
N GLY A 26 -2.27 -16.89 15.70
CA GLY A 26 -2.20 -18.32 16.03
C GLY A 26 -2.06 -19.23 14.85
N VAL A 27 -1.53 -18.73 13.74
CA VAL A 27 -0.81 -19.54 12.74
C VAL A 27 0.51 -18.82 12.50
N PRO A 28 1.67 -19.49 12.54
CA PRO A 28 2.97 -18.85 12.30
C PRO A 28 3.15 -18.55 10.80
N ALA A 29 2.30 -17.69 10.26
CA ALA A 29 2.24 -17.36 8.85
C ALA A 29 1.96 -15.86 8.70
N GLY A 30 2.68 -15.24 7.78
CA GLY A 30 2.51 -13.84 7.48
C GLY A 30 3.19 -13.46 6.18
N GLY A 31 3.01 -12.22 5.77
CA GLY A 31 3.66 -11.69 4.60
C GLY A 31 3.57 -10.19 4.54
N LEU A 32 4.32 -9.61 3.61
CA LEU A 32 4.41 -8.19 3.39
C LEU A 32 4.28 -7.90 1.90
N ASN A 33 3.32 -7.03 1.58
CA ASN A 33 3.25 -6.42 0.27
C ASN A 33 3.93 -5.05 0.30
N HIS A 34 4.17 -4.52 -0.89
CA HIS A 34 4.75 -3.20 -1.12
C HIS A 34 4.17 -2.73 -2.44
N PHE A 35 3.31 -1.71 -2.41
CA PHE A 35 2.67 -1.14 -3.59
C PHE A 35 2.89 0.37 -3.66
N MET A 36 2.72 0.93 -4.85
CA MET A 36 3.07 2.33 -5.14
C MET A 36 1.85 3.18 -5.51
N LEU A 37 0.78 2.55 -6.01
CA LEU A 37 -0.49 3.19 -6.35
C LEU A 37 -1.66 2.40 -5.81
N PRO A 38 -2.83 3.02 -5.57
CA PRO A 38 -4.01 2.31 -5.12
C PRO A 38 -4.73 1.58 -6.27
N PHE A 39 -4.78 2.18 -7.48
CA PHE A 39 -5.53 1.68 -8.64
C PHE A 39 -4.75 1.86 -9.96
N PRO A 40 -5.03 1.04 -11.00
CA PRO A 40 -4.62 1.35 -12.36
C PRO A 40 -5.37 2.58 -12.88
N LYS A 41 -4.69 3.43 -13.66
CA LYS A 41 -5.38 4.47 -14.44
C LYS A 41 -6.23 3.80 -15.53
N THR A 42 -7.48 4.23 -15.66
CA THR A 42 -8.42 3.77 -16.68
C THR A 42 -7.82 3.98 -18.08
N GLY A 43 -7.68 2.90 -18.86
CA GLY A 43 -7.20 2.96 -20.26
C GLY A 43 -5.83 2.32 -20.52
N CYS A 44 -5.07 1.91 -19.50
CA CYS A 44 -3.85 1.12 -19.71
C CYS A 44 -4.13 -0.37 -19.48
N LEU A 45 -4.13 -1.14 -20.58
CA LEU A 45 -4.15 -2.61 -20.54
C LEU A 45 -2.85 -3.13 -19.93
N PHE A 46 -2.99 -3.86 -18.81
CA PHE A 46 -2.11 -4.88 -18.24
C PHE A 46 -0.59 -4.81 -18.51
N SER A 47 0.19 -4.39 -17.50
CA SER A 47 1.32 -5.19 -16.98
C SER A 47 1.71 -4.74 -15.56
N GLU A 48 2.14 -5.70 -14.73
CA GLU A 48 2.63 -5.59 -13.34
C GLU A 48 1.60 -5.41 -12.20
N SER A 49 1.01 -6.56 -11.88
CA SER A 49 0.15 -6.92 -10.76
C SER A 49 0.47 -6.28 -9.39
N ALA A 50 1.74 -6.11 -8.99
CA ALA A 50 2.06 -5.67 -7.63
C ALA A 50 2.14 -4.14 -7.42
N ARG A 51 2.09 -3.33 -8.49
CA ARG A 51 2.15 -1.87 -8.36
C ARG A 51 0.87 -1.27 -7.78
N TYR A 52 -0.25 -1.99 -7.94
CA TYR A 52 -1.59 -1.56 -7.55
C TYR A 52 -2.01 -2.16 -6.22
N GLY A 53 -2.46 -1.30 -5.30
CA GLY A 53 -2.69 -1.62 -3.91
C GLY A 53 -3.76 -2.67 -3.72
N ILE A 54 -4.87 -2.60 -4.47
CA ILE A 54 -5.91 -3.64 -4.40
C ILE A 54 -5.34 -5.01 -4.77
N HIS A 55 -4.72 -5.12 -5.94
CA HIS A 55 -4.22 -6.40 -6.42
C HIS A 55 -3.10 -6.95 -5.51
N ALA A 56 -2.20 -6.08 -5.03
CA ALA A 56 -1.15 -6.47 -4.08
C ALA A 56 -1.72 -6.92 -2.72
N MET A 57 -2.85 -6.37 -2.28
CA MET A 57 -3.56 -6.83 -1.08
C MET A 57 -4.26 -8.16 -1.33
N GLU A 58 -4.97 -8.30 -2.44
CA GLU A 58 -5.68 -9.54 -2.82
C GLU A 58 -4.73 -10.73 -2.94
N LEU A 59 -3.62 -10.56 -3.66
CA LEU A 59 -2.60 -11.61 -3.78
C LEU A 59 -2.08 -12.03 -2.40
N LEU A 60 -1.74 -11.05 -1.54
CA LEU A 60 -1.20 -11.35 -0.21
C LEU A 60 -2.21 -12.07 0.67
N ILE A 61 -3.46 -11.61 0.70
CA ILE A 61 -4.52 -12.28 1.44
C ILE A 61 -4.66 -13.73 0.94
N ASN A 62 -4.77 -13.93 -0.38
CA ASN A 62 -4.97 -15.26 -0.95
C ASN A 62 -3.81 -16.22 -0.65
N ASP A 63 -2.56 -15.75 -0.71
CA ASP A 63 -1.42 -16.58 -0.37
C ASP A 63 -1.38 -16.96 1.12
N LEU A 64 -1.78 -16.05 2.00
CA LEU A 64 -1.92 -16.36 3.43
C LEU A 64 -3.05 -17.35 3.72
N LEU A 65 -4.19 -17.22 3.04
CA LEU A 65 -5.29 -18.17 3.17
C LEU A 65 -4.86 -19.59 2.76
N LYS A 66 -4.07 -19.74 1.69
CA LYS A 66 -3.49 -21.04 1.28
C LYS A 66 -2.54 -21.61 2.34
N MET A 67 -1.92 -20.76 3.16
CA MET A 67 -1.06 -21.13 4.28
C MET A 67 -1.85 -21.43 5.58
N GLY A 68 -3.19 -21.50 5.52
CA GLY A 68 -4.03 -21.82 6.66
C GLY A 68 -4.33 -20.64 7.58
N VAL A 69 -3.96 -19.42 7.20
CA VAL A 69 -4.44 -18.21 7.90
C VAL A 69 -5.94 -18.10 7.71
N ARG A 70 -6.66 -17.72 8.77
CA ARG A 70 -8.09 -17.46 8.69
C ARG A 70 -8.35 -15.98 8.46
N ARG A 71 -9.26 -15.65 7.54
CA ARG A 71 -9.52 -14.26 7.11
C ARG A 71 -9.92 -13.37 8.28
N GLU A 72 -10.79 -13.87 9.15
CA GLU A 72 -11.30 -13.21 10.35
C GLU A 72 -10.24 -13.00 11.44
N ARG A 73 -9.07 -13.64 11.32
CA ARG A 73 -7.94 -13.50 12.26
C ARG A 73 -6.80 -12.67 11.70
N LEU A 74 -6.91 -12.23 10.44
CA LEU A 74 -5.90 -11.37 9.84
C LEU A 74 -5.73 -10.11 10.67
N ARG A 75 -4.47 -9.78 10.96
CA ARG A 75 -4.04 -8.52 11.55
C ARG A 75 -3.11 -7.83 10.58
N SER A 76 -3.03 -6.51 10.70
CA SER A 76 -2.22 -5.70 9.78
C SER A 76 -1.27 -4.74 10.50
N LYS A 77 -0.15 -4.45 9.84
CA LYS A 77 0.72 -3.31 10.17
C LYS A 77 1.05 -2.54 8.90
N VAL A 78 0.97 -1.20 8.96
CA VAL A 78 1.05 -0.34 7.77
C VAL A 78 2.22 0.62 7.87
N PHE A 79 3.02 0.72 6.80
CA PHE A 79 4.20 1.58 6.76
C PHE A 79 4.28 2.32 5.40
N GLY A 80 4.89 3.51 5.39
CA GLY A 80 5.23 4.24 4.15
C GLY A 80 4.41 5.51 3.90
N GLY A 81 4.24 5.93 2.65
CA GLY A 81 3.53 7.17 2.33
C GLY A 81 4.28 8.43 2.77
N GLY A 82 5.62 8.38 2.80
CA GLY A 82 6.46 9.54 3.06
C GLY A 82 6.60 10.44 1.83
N ALA A 83 6.52 11.75 2.02
CA ALA A 83 6.85 12.75 0.99
C ALA A 83 8.36 13.01 1.00
N VAL A 84 9.12 12.07 0.43
CA VAL A 84 10.60 12.07 0.48
C VAL A 84 11.27 12.95 -0.59
N LEU A 85 10.51 13.40 -1.59
CA LEU A 85 10.94 14.41 -2.54
C LEU A 85 10.19 15.71 -2.25
N GLU A 86 10.90 16.84 -2.38
CA GLU A 86 10.29 18.16 -2.44
C GLU A 86 9.64 18.34 -3.82
N TYR A 87 8.39 17.87 -3.95
CA TYR A 87 7.63 18.05 -5.18
C TYR A 87 7.23 19.52 -5.34
N ARG A 88 7.65 20.13 -6.46
CA ARG A 88 7.24 21.51 -6.83
C ARG A 88 5.82 21.57 -7.43
N ASP A 89 5.28 20.42 -7.85
CA ASP A 89 3.94 20.29 -8.46
C ASP A 89 2.92 19.68 -7.49
N GLU A 90 1.78 20.36 -7.32
CA GLU A 90 0.71 19.97 -6.39
C GLU A 90 0.04 18.63 -6.76
N THR A 91 0.06 18.24 -8.03
CA THR A 91 -0.57 17.01 -8.52
C THR A 91 0.19 15.74 -8.11
N VAL A 92 1.52 15.79 -8.07
CA VAL A 92 2.41 14.71 -7.60
C VAL A 92 2.48 14.70 -6.07
N TYR A 93 2.37 15.87 -5.43
CA TYR A 93 2.35 16.02 -3.98
C TYR A 93 1.27 15.18 -3.28
N ASN A 94 0.16 14.87 -3.97
CA ASN A 94 -0.97 14.17 -3.36
C ASN A 94 -0.86 12.63 -3.39
N VAL A 95 0.15 12.04 -4.04
CA VAL A 95 0.26 10.57 -4.15
C VAL A 95 0.48 9.88 -2.79
N PRO A 96 1.43 10.30 -1.93
CA PRO A 96 1.61 9.66 -0.62
C PRO A 96 0.34 9.72 0.23
N LYS A 97 -0.38 10.86 0.20
CA LYS A 97 -1.63 11.05 0.93
C LYS A 97 -2.74 10.12 0.41
N LYS A 98 -2.93 10.03 -0.91
CA LYS A 98 -3.90 9.11 -1.53
C LYS A 98 -3.60 7.64 -1.22
N ASN A 99 -2.33 7.26 -1.20
CA ASN A 99 -1.91 5.90 -0.84
C ASN A 99 -2.28 5.57 0.62
N ILE A 100 -2.09 6.53 1.53
CA ILE A 100 -2.48 6.40 2.93
C ILE A 100 -4.00 6.27 3.04
N GLU A 101 -4.76 7.21 2.50
CA GLU A 101 -6.24 7.20 2.54
C GLU A 101 -6.79 5.86 2.03
N PHE A 102 -6.33 5.45 0.85
CA PHE A 102 -6.72 4.17 0.25
C PHE A 102 -6.50 2.99 1.19
N ILE A 103 -5.31 2.86 1.80
CA ILE A 103 -5.01 1.64 2.54
C ILE A 103 -5.80 1.54 3.85
N PHE A 104 -6.05 2.67 4.51
CA PHE A 104 -6.90 2.71 5.69
C PHE A 104 -8.36 2.39 5.33
N ASP A 105 -8.86 2.90 4.22
CA ASP A 105 -10.21 2.59 3.73
C ASP A 105 -10.35 1.13 3.32
N PHE A 106 -9.36 0.57 2.62
CA PHE A 106 -9.31 -0.82 2.22
C PHE A 106 -9.37 -1.76 3.44
N LEU A 107 -8.49 -1.54 4.43
CA LEU A 107 -8.42 -2.39 5.63
C LEU A 107 -9.70 -2.28 6.47
N LYS A 108 -10.31 -1.10 6.52
CA LYS A 108 -11.61 -0.89 7.17
C LYS A 108 -12.73 -1.65 6.47
N LEU A 109 -12.79 -1.59 5.14
CA LEU A 109 -13.80 -2.29 4.34
C LEU A 109 -13.67 -3.81 4.48
N GLU A 110 -12.44 -4.31 4.42
CA GLU A 110 -12.11 -5.74 4.59
C GLU A 110 -12.21 -6.22 6.05
N LYS A 111 -12.47 -5.30 7.00
CA LYS A 111 -12.54 -5.57 8.44
C LYS A 111 -11.26 -6.22 8.99
N ILE A 112 -10.10 -5.83 8.46
CA ILE A 112 -8.78 -6.29 8.92
C ILE A 112 -8.25 -5.27 9.95
N PRO A 113 -8.14 -5.62 11.24
CA PRO A 113 -7.64 -4.69 12.26
C PRO A 113 -6.19 -4.28 12.03
N ILE A 114 -5.87 -3.03 12.40
CA ILE A 114 -4.53 -2.46 12.34
C ILE A 114 -3.92 -2.50 13.74
N ASP A 115 -2.85 -3.28 13.92
CA ASP A 115 -2.15 -3.40 15.20
C ASP A 115 -1.18 -2.24 15.44
N SER A 116 -0.61 -1.70 14.36
CA SER A 116 0.31 -0.56 14.43
C SER A 116 0.53 0.02 13.04
N TYR A 117 0.81 1.31 12.96
CA TYR A 117 1.15 1.96 11.70
C TYR A 117 2.25 3.02 11.88
N SER A 118 2.99 3.28 10.80
CA SER A 118 3.93 4.40 10.69
C SER A 118 3.89 4.93 9.26
N VAL A 119 3.03 5.91 9.02
CA VAL A 119 2.77 6.51 7.69
C VAL A 119 3.09 8.01 7.65
N GLY A 120 3.21 8.60 6.46
CA GLY A 120 3.40 10.05 6.31
C GLY A 120 4.82 10.54 6.61
N GLY A 121 5.00 11.85 6.79
CA GLY A 121 6.30 12.47 7.08
C GLY A 121 7.22 12.62 5.86
N THR A 122 8.42 13.17 6.06
CA THR A 122 9.35 13.54 4.98
C THR A 122 10.58 12.64 4.90
N LEU A 123 10.71 11.69 5.83
CA LEU A 123 11.86 10.79 5.89
C LEU A 123 11.51 9.40 5.35
N PRO A 124 12.44 8.79 4.58
CA PRO A 124 12.37 7.37 4.25
C PRO A 124 12.37 6.51 5.50
N ARG A 125 11.77 5.33 5.44
CA ARG A 125 11.85 4.34 6.53
C ARG A 125 12.23 2.96 6.04
N LYS A 126 13.13 2.33 6.78
CA LYS A 126 13.46 0.92 6.62
C LYS A 126 12.56 0.10 7.54
N VAL A 127 11.89 -0.89 6.98
CA VAL A 127 11.01 -1.81 7.69
C VAL A 127 11.60 -3.21 7.61
N VAL A 128 11.55 -3.91 8.73
CA VAL A 128 11.94 -5.32 8.87
C VAL A 128 10.77 -6.05 9.51
N PHE A 129 10.26 -7.08 8.85
CA PHE A 129 9.09 -7.83 9.26
C PHE A 129 9.41 -9.31 9.44
N PHE A 130 8.84 -9.91 10.49
CA PHE A 130 9.01 -11.31 10.88
C PHE A 130 7.66 -12.04 10.71
N PRO A 131 7.41 -12.70 9.56
CA PRO A 131 6.11 -13.27 9.21
C PRO A 131 5.48 -14.17 10.27
N THR A 132 6.26 -15.07 10.84
CA THR A 132 5.79 -16.09 11.80
C THR A 132 5.38 -15.53 13.15
N THR A 133 5.77 -14.29 13.47
CA THR A 133 5.50 -13.64 14.77
C THR A 133 4.67 -12.38 14.66
N GLY A 134 4.46 -11.85 13.45
CA GLY A 134 3.85 -10.53 13.25
C GLY A 134 4.71 -9.35 13.73
N ARG A 135 5.92 -9.59 14.24
CA ARG A 135 6.80 -8.52 14.74
C ARG A 135 7.31 -7.68 13.57
N ALA A 136 7.36 -6.37 13.78
CA ALA A 136 7.94 -5.43 12.83
C ALA A 136 8.88 -4.47 13.56
N LEU A 137 10.02 -4.16 12.93
CA LEU A 137 10.92 -3.10 13.33
C LEU A 137 10.94 -2.04 12.23
N MET A 138 10.91 -0.78 12.64
CA MET A 138 10.93 0.34 11.73
C MET A 138 11.93 1.38 12.25
N ARG A 139 12.71 1.95 11.34
CA ARG A 139 13.51 3.13 11.63
C ARG A 139 13.48 4.11 10.46
N PHE A 140 13.51 5.40 10.78
CA PHE A 140 13.76 6.43 9.77
C PHE A 140 15.21 6.35 9.28
N THR A 141 15.42 6.70 8.02
CA THR A 141 16.75 6.85 7.45
C THR A 141 17.01 8.31 7.16
N HIS A 142 18.01 8.88 7.84
CA HIS A 142 18.39 10.29 7.72
C HIS A 142 19.45 10.54 6.64
N LYS A 143 20.05 9.47 6.10
CA LYS A 143 20.99 9.58 4.99
C LYS A 143 20.22 9.70 3.68
N ALA A 144 20.65 10.59 2.79
CA ALA A 144 20.18 10.60 1.42
C ALA A 144 20.42 9.20 0.81
N ILE A 145 19.39 8.65 0.17
CA ILE A 145 19.46 7.36 -0.52
C ILE A 145 19.23 7.64 -2.00
N PRO A 146 20.29 7.84 -2.80
CA PRO A 146 20.15 8.22 -4.21
C PRO A 146 19.26 7.26 -5.00
N SER A 147 19.35 5.97 -4.72
CA SER A 147 18.52 4.95 -5.37
C SER A 147 17.04 5.04 -5.03
N LEU A 148 16.67 5.54 -3.84
CA LEU A 148 15.27 5.80 -3.50
C LEU A 148 14.78 7.05 -4.23
N ASN A 149 15.56 8.13 -4.19
CA ASN A 149 15.21 9.39 -4.85
C ASN A 149 15.04 9.20 -6.37
N GLN A 150 15.91 8.40 -6.99
CA GLN A 150 15.80 8.04 -8.41
C GLN A 150 14.50 7.27 -8.69
N ARG A 151 14.12 6.29 -7.85
CA ARG A 151 12.86 5.55 -8.00
C ARG A 151 11.64 6.46 -7.88
N GLU A 152 11.62 7.33 -6.89
CA GLU A 152 10.54 8.30 -6.66
C GLU A 152 10.42 9.32 -7.81
N THR A 153 11.57 9.75 -8.36
CA THR A 153 11.63 10.69 -9.49
C THR A 153 11.15 10.03 -10.77
N GLN A 154 11.66 8.84 -11.10
CA GLN A 154 11.24 8.07 -12.27
C GLN A 154 9.73 7.83 -12.23
N TYR A 155 9.23 7.40 -11.08
CA TYR A 155 7.81 7.17 -10.88
C TYR A 155 6.97 8.45 -11.08
N SER A 156 7.42 9.57 -10.53
CA SER A 156 6.73 10.87 -10.72
C SER A 156 6.69 11.28 -12.18
N GLN A 157 7.78 11.06 -12.93
CA GLN A 157 7.83 11.32 -14.37
C GLN A 157 6.90 10.38 -15.14
N GLU A 158 6.81 9.11 -14.78
CA GLU A 158 5.86 8.16 -15.37
C GLU A 158 4.41 8.58 -15.12
N LEU A 159 4.09 9.06 -13.91
CA LEU A 159 2.76 9.57 -13.59
C LEU A 159 2.39 10.79 -14.46
N LEU A 160 3.32 11.74 -14.60
CA LEU A 160 3.13 12.97 -15.38
C LEU A 160 3.00 12.70 -16.88
N LYS A 161 3.86 11.84 -17.45
CA LYS A 161 3.76 11.45 -18.88
C LYS A 161 2.42 10.76 -19.20
N ASN A 162 1.88 10.00 -18.25
CA ASN A 162 0.61 9.32 -18.39
C ASN A 162 -0.59 10.19 -17.95
N CYS A 163 -0.41 11.51 -17.73
CA CYS A 163 -1.49 12.47 -17.43
C CYS A 163 -2.03 13.19 -18.67
N ASP A 164 -1.51 12.94 -19.87
CA ASP A 164 -2.08 13.45 -21.11
C ASP A 164 -3.35 12.66 -21.48
N GLY A 165 -4.47 13.00 -20.81
CA GLY A 165 -5.82 12.66 -21.26
C GLY A 165 -6.71 11.97 -20.22
N LYS A 166 -7.57 12.78 -19.59
CA LYS A 166 -8.77 12.45 -18.77
C LYS A 166 -8.54 12.28 -17.27
N ASN A 167 -9.19 13.17 -16.51
CA ASN A 167 -9.29 13.18 -15.06
C ASN A 167 -9.79 11.82 -14.52
N PRO A 168 -9.15 11.25 -13.49
CA PRO A 168 -9.74 10.14 -12.76
C PRO A 168 -10.98 10.64 -12.03
N VAL A 169 -12.12 9.99 -12.27
CA VAL A 169 -13.36 10.24 -11.54
C VAL A 169 -13.10 9.81 -10.09
N LEU A 170 -12.87 10.77 -9.21
CA LEU A 170 -12.96 10.54 -7.77
C LEU A 170 -14.41 10.17 -7.49
N PHE A 171 -14.66 8.95 -7.02
CA PHE A 171 -15.94 8.63 -6.40
C PHE A 171 -16.08 9.51 -5.15
N THR A 172 -16.84 10.61 -5.27
CA THR A 172 -17.34 11.33 -4.11
C THR A 172 -18.33 10.43 -3.39
N SER A 173 -18.02 10.08 -2.15
CA SER A 173 -18.94 9.41 -1.24
C SER A 173 -20.11 10.33 -0.94
N THR A 174 -21.27 10.04 -1.53
CA THR A 174 -22.56 10.57 -1.07
C THR A 174 -23.69 9.67 -1.56
N GLY A 175 -24.57 9.26 -0.65
CA GLY A 175 -25.93 8.87 -1.01
C GLY A 175 -26.30 7.41 -0.86
N ILE A 176 -26.55 6.99 0.38
CA ILE A 176 -27.61 6.02 0.68
C ILE A 176 -28.96 6.67 0.28
N GLY A 177 -29.76 6.04 -0.59
CA GLY A 177 -31.13 6.51 -0.87
C GLY A 177 -31.83 5.76 -2.02
N LYS A 178 -33.00 5.19 -1.74
CA LYS A 178 -33.78 4.28 -2.58
C LYS A 178 -34.71 4.98 -3.60
N LYS A 179 -35.01 4.22 -4.67
CA LYS A 179 -36.26 4.06 -5.46
C LYS A 179 -36.76 5.15 -6.43
N SER A 180 -37.24 4.61 -7.55
CA SER A 180 -37.93 5.11 -8.75
C SER A 180 -39.14 6.02 -8.48
N VAL A 181 -39.53 6.86 -9.47
CA VAL A 181 -40.74 6.73 -10.33
C VAL A 181 -40.63 7.71 -11.51
N GLU A 182 -41.04 7.26 -12.69
CA GLU A 182 -41.24 7.99 -13.95
C GLU A 182 -42.21 9.17 -13.85
N LYS A 183 -42.01 10.19 -14.70
CA LYS A 183 -43.01 10.70 -15.64
C LYS A 183 -42.33 11.53 -16.73
#